data_AF-A0A961TB98-F1
#
_entry.id   AF-A0A961TB98-F1
#
_cell.length_a   1.000
_cell.length_b   1.000
_cell.length_c   1.000
_cell.angle_alpha   90.00
_cell.angle_beta   90.00
_cell.angle_gamma   90.00
#
_symmetry.space_group_name_H-M   'P 1'
#
loop_
_entity.id
_entity.type
_entity.pdbx_description
1 polymer ?
#
loop_
_entity_poly.entity_id
_entity_poly.type
_entity_poly.pdbx_seq_one_letter_code
_entity_poly.pdbx_strand_id
1 'polypeptide(L)'
;MSQELRSHIRARTHKPEAECVAELIDLLALDTDQRRDISARAAGLVRRIRERGDAGMMEKFLAEYGLNTDEGVALMCLAEAYLRTPDASTLDELISDKIGGGDWARHLGKAQSALVNASTWALMLTGKVFRTIPAQADDLASVMHGMVQRLGEPVARTAVGEAMKLLGRQFVLGRNIEEAISNGAELEKGGYLHSFDMLGEAARTARDADRYFTSYANAILSIGKKAKPGWPHANSGISVKLSALHPRYETVNRTRVLAELAPRVTELARMAKGANIPLAIDAEEADRLDLSLDVIEAVLAAPSLAGWDGFGIVVQAYSRRAPAVLDFLHDLAARLDRRISVRLVKGAYWDSEIKLAQVSGLDGYPVFTRKETTDLSYLACARKLLGMTDRIYPQFATHNAHTVAAIAAMAGQDARIEFQRLHGMGEALHDISR
;
A
#
# COMPACT_ATOMS: atom_id res chain seq x y z
N MET A 1 7.78 32.32 -2.08
CA MET A 1 7.12 31.26 -1.30
C MET A 1 6.90 29.97 -2.10
N SER A 2 5.92 29.82 -3.02
CA SER A 2 5.71 28.52 -3.72
C SER A 2 6.96 28.01 -4.49
N GLN A 3 7.61 28.86 -5.30
CA GLN A 3 8.85 28.46 -6.01
C GLN A 3 10.02 28.15 -5.05
N GLU A 4 10.05 28.81 -3.89
CA GLU A 4 11.09 28.62 -2.88
C GLU A 4 10.90 27.28 -2.15
N LEU A 5 9.66 26.94 -1.78
CA LEU A 5 9.30 25.63 -1.21
C LEU A 5 9.59 24.50 -2.21
N ARG A 6 9.27 24.68 -3.50
CA ARG A 6 9.61 23.71 -4.55
C ARG A 6 11.12 23.57 -4.73
N SER A 7 11.87 24.67 -4.62
CA SER A 7 13.34 24.63 -4.65
C SER A 7 13.90 23.90 -3.43
N HIS A 8 13.31 24.10 -2.25
CA HIS A 8 13.68 23.39 -1.03
C HIS A 8 13.41 21.88 -1.15
N ILE A 9 12.27 21.47 -1.70
CA ILE A 9 11.98 20.05 -2.00
C ILE A 9 13.07 19.46 -2.90
N ARG A 10 13.41 20.13 -4.00
CA ARG A 10 14.42 19.64 -4.95
C ARG A 10 15.81 19.57 -4.34
N ALA A 11 16.20 20.54 -3.52
CA ALA A 11 17.48 20.55 -2.81
C ALA A 11 17.64 19.36 -1.85
N ARG A 12 16.53 18.79 -1.36
CA ARG A 12 16.56 17.61 -0.48
C ARG A 12 16.72 16.28 -1.22
N THR A 13 16.60 16.25 -2.55
CA THR A 13 16.56 14.99 -3.32
C THR A 13 17.74 14.09 -2.99
N HIS A 14 18.97 14.59 -3.02
CA HIS A 14 20.17 13.80 -2.69
C HIS A 14 20.86 14.26 -1.40
N LYS A 15 20.16 14.99 -0.53
CA LYS A 15 20.74 15.54 0.70
C LYS A 15 21.35 14.42 1.56
N PRO A 16 22.57 14.58 2.12
CA PRO A 16 23.22 13.53 2.90
C PRO A 16 22.32 12.95 3.99
N GLU A 17 22.30 11.61 4.11
CA GLU A 17 21.37 10.92 5.03
C GLU A 17 21.64 11.28 6.50
N ALA A 18 22.90 11.47 6.89
CA ALA A 18 23.26 11.87 8.26
C ALA A 18 22.69 13.25 8.64
N GLU A 19 22.71 14.21 7.71
CA GLU A 19 22.11 15.53 7.93
C GLU A 19 20.59 15.43 8.05
N CYS A 20 19.95 14.63 7.18
CA CYS A 20 18.52 14.37 7.30
C CYS A 20 18.17 13.74 8.65
N VAL A 21 18.95 12.78 9.14
CA VAL A 21 18.71 12.13 10.44
C VAL A 21 18.74 13.15 11.58
N ALA A 22 19.72 14.05 11.61
CA ALA A 22 19.80 15.10 12.63
C ALA A 22 18.55 15.99 12.62
N GLU A 23 18.16 16.49 11.44
CA GLU A 23 16.95 17.31 11.28
C GLU A 23 15.67 16.57 11.71
N LEU A 24 15.57 15.28 11.39
CA LEU A 24 14.41 14.47 11.72
C LEU A 24 14.35 14.13 13.22
N ILE A 25 15.49 14.01 13.91
CA ILE A 25 15.53 13.86 15.37
C ILE A 25 15.07 15.17 16.04
N ASP A 26 15.49 16.32 15.52
CA ASP A 26 15.10 17.62 16.06
C ASP A 26 13.61 17.91 15.81
N LEU A 27 13.11 17.62 14.60
CA LEU A 27 11.67 17.65 14.29
C LEU A 27 10.92 16.64 15.16
N LEU A 28 11.51 15.44 15.29
CA LEU A 28 11.27 14.35 16.23
C LEU A 28 10.92 14.82 17.63
N ALA A 29 11.84 15.51 18.30
CA ALA A 29 11.75 16.05 19.66
C ALA A 29 10.96 15.17 20.66
N LEU A 30 11.14 13.85 20.66
CA LEU A 30 10.63 12.97 21.72
C LEU A 30 11.65 12.90 22.85
N ASP A 31 11.22 13.17 24.08
CA ASP A 31 12.08 12.98 25.25
C ASP A 31 12.25 11.48 25.60
N THR A 32 13.08 11.19 26.61
CA THR A 32 13.39 9.81 27.01
C THR A 32 12.19 9.10 27.63
N ASP A 33 11.35 9.81 28.39
CA ASP A 33 10.20 9.24 29.07
C ASP A 33 9.10 8.90 28.07
N GLN A 34 8.82 9.81 27.13
CA GLN A 34 7.92 9.58 26.00
C GLN A 34 8.35 8.37 25.17
N ARG A 35 9.65 8.25 24.86
CA ARG A 35 10.19 7.09 24.12
C ARG A 35 9.98 5.77 24.87
N ARG A 36 10.22 5.77 26.18
CA ARG A 36 10.01 4.58 27.04
C ARG A 36 8.53 4.18 27.07
N ASP A 37 7.64 5.14 27.26
CA ASP A 37 6.20 4.91 27.35
C ASP A 37 5.61 4.41 26.02
N ILE A 38 6.03 5.01 24.90
CA ILE A 38 5.67 4.55 23.55
C ILE A 38 6.11 3.11 23.34
N SER A 39 7.36 2.79 23.72
CA SER A 39 7.90 1.43 23.60
C SER A 39 7.13 0.42 24.43
N ALA A 40 6.73 0.78 25.66
CA ALA A 40 5.92 -0.07 26.53
C ALA A 40 4.52 -0.31 25.95
N ARG A 41 3.86 0.73 25.44
CA ARG A 41 2.54 0.63 24.77
C ARG A 41 2.62 -0.23 23.52
N ALA A 42 3.63 -0.02 22.68
CA ALA A 42 3.89 -0.81 21.49
C ALA A 42 4.09 -2.31 21.82
N ALA A 43 4.90 -2.60 22.85
CA ALA A 43 5.09 -3.97 23.32
C ALA A 43 3.78 -4.60 23.81
N GLY A 44 2.93 -3.83 24.52
CA GLY A 44 1.59 -4.26 24.91
C GLY A 44 0.69 -4.61 23.72
N LEU A 45 0.67 -3.76 22.69
CA LEU A 45 -0.05 -4.04 21.44
C LEU A 45 0.42 -5.34 20.79
N VAL A 46 1.74 -5.53 20.65
CA VAL A 46 2.31 -6.74 20.05
C VAL A 46 1.97 -7.99 20.84
N ARG A 47 2.00 -7.95 22.19
CA ARG A 47 1.59 -9.08 23.03
C ARG A 47 0.13 -9.45 22.80
N ARG A 48 -0.78 -8.47 22.84
CA ARG A 48 -2.22 -8.70 22.59
C ARG A 48 -2.49 -9.28 21.19
N ILE A 49 -1.78 -8.80 20.16
CA ILE A 49 -1.89 -9.35 18.80
C ILE A 49 -1.46 -10.82 18.78
N ARG A 50 -0.34 -11.16 19.42
CA ARG A 50 0.17 -12.54 19.48
C ARG A 50 -0.72 -13.47 20.29
N GLU A 51 -1.33 -12.97 21.36
CA GLU A 51 -2.24 -13.74 22.24
C GLU A 51 -3.59 -14.03 21.57
N ARG A 52 -4.08 -13.15 20.68
CA ARG A 52 -5.40 -13.31 20.05
C ARG A 52 -5.50 -14.58 19.19
N GLY A 53 -4.39 -15.14 18.70
CA GLY A 53 -4.34 -16.40 17.94
C GLY A 53 -5.03 -16.36 16.56
N ASP A 54 -5.70 -15.26 16.24
CA ASP A 54 -6.56 -15.08 15.07
C ASP A 54 -5.78 -14.53 13.85
N ALA A 55 -4.50 -14.92 13.75
CA ALA A 55 -3.67 -14.52 12.63
C ALA A 55 -4.33 -14.98 11.33
N GLY A 56 -4.47 -14.04 10.39
CA GLY A 56 -5.05 -14.29 9.08
C GLY A 56 -4.25 -15.38 8.34
N MET A 57 -4.87 -15.99 7.32
CA MET A 57 -4.23 -17.06 6.53
C MET A 57 -2.83 -16.66 6.04
N MET A 58 -2.68 -15.42 5.55
CA MET A 58 -1.40 -14.89 5.08
C MET A 58 -0.39 -14.67 6.23
N GLU A 59 -0.82 -14.22 7.40
CA GLU A 59 0.08 -14.01 8.54
C GLU A 59 0.63 -15.33 9.07
N LYS A 60 -0.21 -16.39 9.09
CA LYS A 60 0.22 -17.77 9.41
C LYS A 60 1.18 -18.29 8.35
N PHE A 61 0.83 -18.10 7.08
CA PHE A 61 1.68 -18.49 5.95
C PHE A 61 3.06 -17.80 6.00
N LEU A 62 3.11 -16.47 6.23
CA LEU A 62 4.37 -15.73 6.34
C LEU A 62 5.13 -16.03 7.63
N ALA A 63 4.47 -16.40 8.72
CA ALA A 63 5.15 -16.83 9.94
C ALA A 63 5.82 -18.20 9.77
N GLU A 64 5.25 -19.07 8.94
CA GLU A 64 5.76 -20.41 8.67
C GLU A 64 6.88 -20.41 7.62
N TYR A 65 6.70 -19.66 6.52
CA TYR A 65 7.65 -19.66 5.41
C TYR A 65 8.58 -18.44 5.40
N GLY A 66 8.24 -17.32 6.03
CA GLY A 66 9.03 -16.08 6.04
C GLY A 66 9.07 -15.36 4.68
N LEU A 67 8.94 -14.02 4.64
CA LEU A 67 9.12 -13.25 3.38
C LEU A 67 10.59 -13.07 2.98
N ASN A 68 11.50 -13.37 3.89
CA ASN A 68 12.95 -13.19 3.75
C ASN A 68 13.67 -14.52 3.49
N THR A 69 12.92 -15.59 3.24
CA THR A 69 13.46 -16.88 2.85
C THR A 69 13.38 -17.02 1.33
N ASP A 70 14.27 -17.81 0.76
CA ASP A 70 14.27 -18.08 -0.68
C ASP A 70 12.92 -18.73 -1.10
N GLU A 71 12.32 -19.52 -0.21
CA GLU A 71 11.03 -20.19 -0.41
C GLU A 71 9.84 -19.23 -0.42
N GLY A 72 9.78 -18.29 0.53
CA GLY A 72 8.73 -17.29 0.59
C GLY A 72 8.80 -16.32 -0.59
N VAL A 73 10.01 -15.93 -1.01
CA VAL A 73 10.24 -15.14 -2.22
C VAL A 73 9.79 -15.92 -3.46
N ALA A 74 10.19 -17.18 -3.60
CA ALA A 74 9.80 -18.01 -4.73
C ALA A 74 8.28 -18.21 -4.81
N LEU A 75 7.59 -18.44 -3.69
CA LEU A 75 6.14 -18.60 -3.70
C LEU A 75 5.42 -17.29 -4.02
N MET A 76 5.89 -16.15 -3.53
CA MET A 76 5.31 -14.85 -3.87
C MET A 76 5.54 -14.50 -5.34
N CYS A 77 6.73 -14.78 -5.90
CA CYS A 77 6.99 -14.65 -7.33
C CYS A 77 6.10 -15.58 -8.17
N LEU A 78 5.88 -16.82 -7.70
CA LEU A 78 4.97 -17.77 -8.36
C LEU A 78 3.53 -17.28 -8.33
N ALA A 79 3.06 -16.75 -7.19
CA ALA A 79 1.73 -16.19 -7.04
C ALA A 79 1.51 -14.95 -7.90
N GLU A 80 2.50 -14.05 -7.94
CA GLU A 80 2.52 -12.88 -8.80
C GLU A 80 2.46 -13.26 -10.29
N ALA A 81 3.32 -14.19 -10.71
CA ALA A 81 3.36 -14.72 -12.06
C ALA A 81 2.04 -15.36 -12.48
N TYR A 82 1.43 -16.14 -11.59
CA TYR A 82 0.14 -16.80 -11.81
C TYR A 82 -1.00 -15.80 -11.97
N LEU A 83 -1.01 -14.74 -11.17
CA LEU A 83 -2.08 -13.73 -11.21
C LEU A 83 -1.96 -12.76 -12.39
N ARG A 84 -0.75 -12.57 -12.94
CA ARG A 84 -0.50 -11.62 -14.06
C ARG A 84 -0.47 -12.27 -15.44
N THR A 85 -0.31 -13.59 -15.53
CA THR A 85 -0.22 -14.30 -16.81
C THR A 85 -1.60 -14.87 -17.19
N PRO A 86 -2.30 -14.28 -18.17
CA PRO A 86 -3.65 -14.71 -18.52
C PRO A 86 -3.70 -15.99 -19.36
N ASP A 87 -2.60 -16.34 -20.04
CA ASP A 87 -2.51 -17.55 -20.87
C ASP A 87 -1.79 -18.69 -20.14
N ALA A 88 -2.31 -19.90 -20.31
CA ALA A 88 -1.81 -21.06 -19.60
C ALA A 88 -0.40 -21.47 -20.05
N SER A 89 -0.04 -21.25 -21.31
CA SER A 89 1.26 -21.65 -21.89
C SER A 89 2.43 -20.86 -21.33
N THR A 90 2.34 -19.53 -21.29
CA THR A 90 3.38 -18.66 -20.72
C THR A 90 3.49 -18.88 -19.21
N LEU A 91 2.38 -19.20 -18.56
CA LEU A 91 2.39 -19.53 -17.15
C LEU A 91 3.16 -20.83 -16.87
N ASP A 92 2.94 -21.87 -17.67
CA ASP A 92 3.66 -23.14 -17.56
C ASP A 92 5.18 -22.96 -17.76
N GLU A 93 5.58 -22.15 -18.75
CA GLU A 93 6.98 -21.79 -18.97
C GLU A 93 7.58 -21.03 -17.77
N LEU A 94 6.83 -20.09 -17.17
CA LEU A 94 7.27 -19.32 -16.01
C LEU A 94 7.38 -20.16 -14.73
N ILE A 95 6.43 -21.06 -14.51
CA ILE A 95 6.42 -22.00 -13.39
C ILE A 95 7.65 -22.92 -13.49
N SER A 96 7.91 -23.45 -14.69
CA SER A 96 9.08 -24.30 -14.96
C SER A 96 10.40 -23.55 -14.72
N ASP A 97 10.52 -22.32 -15.21
CA ASP A 97 11.71 -21.46 -15.05
C ASP A 97 11.97 -21.08 -13.57
N LYS A 98 10.92 -20.75 -12.80
CA LYS A 98 11.06 -20.25 -11.42
C LYS A 98 11.13 -21.35 -10.36
N ILE A 99 10.45 -22.47 -10.55
CA ILE A 99 10.50 -23.60 -9.61
C ILE A 99 11.77 -24.43 -9.82
N GLY A 100 12.27 -24.52 -11.05
CA GLY A 100 13.40 -25.38 -11.42
C GLY A 100 14.78 -24.98 -10.88
N GLY A 101 14.94 -23.76 -10.34
CA GLY A 101 16.24 -23.21 -9.91
C GLY A 101 16.52 -23.20 -8.39
N GLY A 102 15.53 -23.51 -7.54
CA GLY A 102 15.66 -23.44 -6.08
C GLY A 102 16.19 -24.73 -5.46
N ASP A 103 17.14 -24.65 -4.52
CA ASP A 103 17.70 -25.81 -3.81
C ASP A 103 16.84 -26.14 -2.56
N TRP A 104 15.57 -26.48 -2.80
CA TRP A 104 14.51 -26.75 -1.79
C TRP A 104 14.88 -27.84 -0.78
N ALA A 105 15.89 -28.67 -1.08
CA ALA A 105 16.32 -29.80 -0.27
C ALA A 105 17.07 -29.41 1.01
N ARG A 106 17.56 -28.16 1.16
CA ARG A 106 18.49 -27.80 2.24
C ARG A 106 17.84 -27.48 3.60
N HIS A 107 16.51 -27.38 3.66
CA HIS A 107 15.75 -27.18 4.90
C HIS A 107 14.96 -28.42 5.38
N LEU A 108 15.27 -29.59 4.80
CA LEU A 108 14.84 -30.90 5.28
C LEU A 108 15.32 -31.16 6.72
N GLY A 109 14.43 -30.99 7.70
CA GLY A 109 14.51 -31.68 9.00
C GLY A 109 14.89 -30.87 10.25
N LYS A 110 14.69 -29.54 10.32
CA LYS A 110 15.01 -28.75 11.53
C LYS A 110 13.85 -28.17 12.35
N ALA A 111 12.60 -28.40 11.99
CA ALA A 111 11.46 -27.99 12.82
C ALA A 111 10.90 -29.17 13.61
N GLN A 112 11.10 -29.17 14.94
CA GLN A 112 10.43 -30.09 15.86
C GLN A 112 8.95 -29.70 15.99
N SER A 113 8.08 -30.21 15.11
CA SER A 113 6.66 -30.47 15.41
C SER A 113 6.03 -31.30 14.28
N ALA A 114 6.02 -32.62 14.45
CA ALA A 114 5.56 -33.60 13.47
C ALA A 114 4.01 -33.70 13.33
N LEU A 115 3.25 -32.70 13.78
CA LEU A 115 1.77 -32.76 13.82
C LEU A 115 1.04 -31.61 13.11
N VAL A 116 1.76 -30.61 12.60
CA VAL A 116 1.15 -29.41 12.00
C VAL A 116 1.32 -29.35 10.46
N ASN A 117 2.24 -30.12 9.89
CA ASN A 117 2.72 -29.89 8.51
C ASN A 117 1.92 -30.57 7.39
N ALA A 118 1.02 -31.52 7.67
CA ALA A 118 0.24 -32.18 6.61
C ALA A 118 -1.26 -31.87 6.67
N SER A 119 -1.77 -31.49 7.84
CA SER A 119 -3.21 -31.33 8.09
C SER A 119 -3.76 -29.99 7.59
N THR A 120 -2.95 -28.93 7.63
CA THR A 120 -3.42 -27.56 7.31
C THR A 120 -3.76 -27.37 5.83
N TRP A 121 -2.99 -27.99 4.92
CA TRP A 121 -3.30 -28.01 3.48
C TRP A 121 -4.29 -29.12 3.09
N ALA A 122 -4.23 -30.30 3.73
CA ALA A 122 -5.15 -31.41 3.44
C ALA A 122 -6.61 -31.11 3.83
N LEU A 123 -6.84 -30.25 4.85
CA LEU A 123 -8.18 -29.81 5.24
C LEU A 123 -8.75 -28.69 4.35
N MET A 124 -7.90 -27.85 3.75
CA MET A 124 -8.37 -26.78 2.85
C MET A 124 -8.74 -27.29 1.45
N LEU A 125 -8.16 -28.40 1.00
CA LEU A 125 -8.32 -28.88 -0.37
C LEU A 125 -9.58 -29.71 -0.63
N THR A 126 -10.20 -30.36 0.37
CA THR A 126 -11.35 -31.24 0.10
C THR A 126 -12.31 -31.38 1.28
N GLY A 127 -13.31 -30.50 1.37
CA GLY A 127 -14.53 -30.76 2.14
C GLY A 127 -15.33 -31.97 1.64
N LYS A 128 -14.99 -32.51 0.46
CA LYS A 128 -15.37 -33.85 0.02
C LYS A 128 -14.26 -34.43 -0.84
N VAL A 129 -14.01 -35.72 -0.62
CA VAL A 129 -13.19 -36.64 -1.43
C VAL A 129 -11.69 -36.67 -1.09
N PHE A 130 -11.31 -37.44 -0.07
CA PHE A 130 -10.64 -38.74 -0.19
C PHE A 130 -10.17 -39.20 1.21
N ARG A 131 -10.68 -40.34 1.66
CA ARG A 131 -10.02 -41.15 2.68
C ARG A 131 -8.81 -41.80 2.01
N THR A 132 -7.71 -41.93 2.78
CA THR A 132 -6.42 -42.61 2.48
C THR A 132 -5.32 -41.79 1.80
N ILE A 133 -4.70 -40.87 2.57
CA ILE A 133 -3.29 -40.48 2.39
C ILE A 133 -2.48 -41.20 3.49
N PRO A 134 -1.40 -41.93 3.17
CA PRO A 134 -0.49 -42.49 4.19
C PRO A 134 0.19 -41.36 4.96
N ALA A 135 0.34 -41.52 6.28
CA ALA A 135 0.80 -40.50 7.22
C ALA A 135 2.31 -40.11 7.11
N GLN A 136 2.93 -40.24 5.93
CA GLN A 136 4.38 -40.08 5.72
C GLN A 136 4.68 -39.34 4.41
N ALA A 137 4.28 -38.07 4.31
CA ALA A 137 4.75 -37.18 3.26
C ALA A 137 5.22 -35.88 3.91
N ASP A 138 6.52 -35.80 4.17
CA ASP A 138 7.17 -34.70 4.90
C ASP A 138 7.55 -33.50 3.99
N ASP A 139 7.08 -33.45 2.74
CA ASP A 139 7.57 -32.49 1.74
C ASP A 139 6.49 -32.04 0.73
N LEU A 140 6.25 -30.72 0.63
CA LEU A 140 5.30 -30.09 -0.29
C LEU A 140 5.71 -30.31 -1.76
N ALA A 141 7.01 -30.36 -2.06
CA ALA A 141 7.51 -30.65 -3.40
C ALA A 141 7.23 -32.11 -3.78
N SER A 142 7.40 -33.06 -2.86
CA SER A 142 7.01 -34.47 -3.06
C SER A 142 5.49 -34.67 -3.20
N VAL A 143 4.67 -33.86 -2.51
CA VAL A 143 3.20 -33.88 -2.65
C VAL A 143 2.78 -33.29 -3.99
N MET A 144 3.39 -32.19 -4.44
CA MET A 144 3.17 -31.59 -5.76
C MET A 144 3.66 -32.52 -6.89
N HIS A 145 4.86 -33.08 -6.78
CA HIS A 145 5.42 -34.02 -7.75
C HIS A 145 4.62 -35.33 -7.78
N GLY A 146 4.16 -35.81 -6.61
CA GLY A 146 3.27 -36.97 -6.48
C GLY A 146 1.85 -36.71 -7.01
N MET A 147 1.31 -35.49 -6.88
CA MET A 147 0.04 -35.09 -7.49
C MET A 147 0.16 -34.97 -9.01
N VAL A 148 1.24 -34.39 -9.54
CA VAL A 148 1.52 -34.33 -10.98
C VAL A 148 1.68 -35.73 -11.57
N GLN A 149 2.38 -36.64 -10.87
CA GLN A 149 2.55 -38.03 -11.32
C GLN A 149 1.29 -38.91 -11.17
N ARG A 150 0.41 -38.69 -10.18
CA ARG A 150 -0.77 -39.54 -9.94
C ARG A 150 -2.08 -39.02 -10.55
N LEU A 151 -2.25 -37.71 -10.70
CA LEU A 151 -3.49 -37.08 -11.15
C LEU A 151 -3.35 -36.40 -12.52
N GLY A 152 -2.12 -36.29 -13.03
CA GLY A 152 -1.81 -35.58 -14.27
C GLY A 152 -1.66 -34.08 -14.05
N GLU A 153 -0.79 -33.46 -14.84
CA GLU A 153 -0.51 -32.02 -14.87
C GLU A 153 -1.77 -31.11 -14.86
N PRO A 154 -2.87 -31.43 -15.57
CA PRO A 154 -4.07 -30.58 -15.59
C PRO A 154 -4.80 -30.45 -14.23
N VAL A 155 -4.73 -31.48 -13.38
CA VAL A 155 -5.41 -31.48 -12.07
C VAL A 155 -4.61 -30.69 -11.04
N ALA A 156 -3.28 -30.86 -11.01
CA ALA A 156 -2.39 -30.05 -10.18
C ALA A 156 -2.51 -28.56 -10.53
N ARG A 157 -2.60 -28.23 -11.83
CA ARG A 157 -2.84 -26.87 -12.34
C ARG A 157 -4.15 -26.26 -11.81
N THR A 158 -5.22 -27.03 -11.83
CA THR A 158 -6.52 -26.58 -11.31
C THR A 158 -6.46 -26.31 -9.82
N ALA A 159 -5.78 -27.16 -9.04
CA ALA A 159 -5.61 -27.00 -7.61
C ALA A 159 -4.75 -25.76 -7.23
N VAL A 160 -3.62 -25.55 -7.93
CA VAL A 160 -2.79 -24.35 -7.76
C VAL A 160 -3.58 -23.09 -8.15
N GLY A 161 -4.35 -23.14 -9.24
CA GLY A 161 -5.20 -22.03 -9.66
C GLY A 161 -6.27 -21.65 -8.65
N GLU A 162 -6.91 -22.62 -8.00
CA GLU A 162 -7.86 -22.34 -6.92
C GLU A 162 -7.17 -21.81 -5.65
N ALA A 163 -5.98 -22.31 -5.31
CA ALA A 163 -5.17 -21.77 -4.21
C ALA A 163 -4.74 -20.31 -4.48
N MET A 164 -4.35 -19.98 -5.72
CA MET A 164 -4.00 -18.62 -6.11
C MET A 164 -5.22 -17.69 -6.14
N LYS A 165 -6.41 -18.18 -6.52
CA LYS A 165 -7.66 -17.41 -6.39
C LYS A 165 -8.02 -17.15 -4.92
N LEU A 166 -7.80 -18.12 -4.03
CA LEU A 166 -7.99 -17.96 -2.59
C LEU A 166 -7.02 -16.93 -2.01
N LEU A 167 -5.74 -16.96 -2.39
CA LEU A 167 -4.76 -15.92 -2.03
C LEU A 167 -5.12 -14.55 -2.63
N GLY A 168 -5.59 -14.53 -3.88
CA GLY A 168 -6.05 -13.32 -4.55
C GLY A 168 -7.20 -12.62 -3.82
N ARG A 169 -8.14 -13.39 -3.21
CA ARG A 169 -9.21 -12.82 -2.36
C ARG A 169 -8.70 -12.16 -1.09
N GLN A 170 -7.51 -12.54 -0.61
CA GLN A 170 -6.90 -11.91 0.57
C GLN A 170 -6.35 -10.51 0.26
N PHE A 171 -5.96 -10.24 -1.00
CA PHE A 171 -5.38 -8.96 -1.42
C PHE A 171 -6.34 -8.09 -2.24
N VAL A 172 -7.26 -8.72 -2.98
CA VAL A 172 -8.23 -8.07 -3.85
C VAL A 172 -9.62 -8.29 -3.29
N LEU A 173 -10.19 -7.23 -2.69
CA LEU A 173 -11.49 -7.27 -2.03
C LEU A 173 -12.64 -7.68 -2.97
N GLY A 174 -12.51 -7.44 -4.28
CA GLY A 174 -13.45 -7.88 -5.30
C GLY A 174 -12.89 -7.69 -6.71
N ARG A 175 -13.37 -8.47 -7.68
CA ARG A 175 -12.91 -8.42 -9.06
C ARG A 175 -13.36 -7.15 -9.79
N ASN A 176 -14.43 -6.54 -9.30
CA ASN A 176 -14.93 -5.24 -9.73
C ASN A 176 -15.37 -4.43 -8.51
N ILE A 177 -15.69 -3.15 -8.73
CA ILE A 177 -16.01 -2.24 -7.64
C ILE A 177 -17.31 -2.63 -6.91
N GLU A 178 -18.30 -3.18 -7.62
CA GLU A 178 -19.55 -3.63 -7.02
C GLU A 178 -19.34 -4.80 -6.05
N GLU A 179 -18.55 -5.79 -6.44
CA GLU A 179 -18.15 -6.92 -5.59
C GLU A 179 -17.31 -6.44 -4.41
N ALA A 180 -16.37 -5.51 -4.63
CA ALA A 180 -15.53 -4.97 -3.56
C ALA A 180 -16.36 -4.18 -2.52
N ILE A 181 -17.33 -3.37 -2.95
CA ILE A 181 -18.27 -2.67 -2.06
C ILE A 181 -19.15 -3.67 -1.30
N SER A 182 -19.59 -4.74 -1.95
CA SER A 182 -20.40 -5.79 -1.29
C SER A 182 -19.59 -6.52 -0.22
N ASN A 183 -18.35 -6.90 -0.53
CA ASN A 183 -17.48 -7.64 0.38
C ASN A 183 -16.98 -6.78 1.55
N GLY A 184 -16.80 -5.47 1.33
CA GLY A 184 -16.41 -4.52 2.38
C GLY A 184 -17.54 -4.20 3.38
N ALA A 185 -18.80 -4.52 3.07
CA ALA A 185 -19.95 -4.10 3.88
C ALA A 185 -19.92 -4.61 5.33
N GLU A 186 -19.37 -5.81 5.59
CA GLU A 186 -19.23 -6.32 6.96
C GLU A 186 -18.22 -5.52 7.79
N LEU A 187 -17.10 -5.10 7.20
CA LEU A 187 -16.12 -4.23 7.86
C LEU A 187 -16.72 -2.83 8.11
N GLU A 188 -17.55 -2.32 7.20
CA GLU A 188 -18.25 -1.04 7.36
C GLU A 188 -19.23 -1.06 8.54
N LYS A 189 -19.93 -2.19 8.80
CA LYS A 189 -20.74 -2.36 10.02
C LYS A 189 -19.91 -2.28 11.29
N GLY A 190 -18.66 -2.76 11.24
CA GLY A 190 -17.68 -2.59 12.30
C GLY A 190 -17.13 -1.16 12.42
N GLY A 191 -17.59 -0.20 11.62
CA GLY A 191 -17.17 1.19 11.64
C GLY A 191 -15.93 1.49 10.80
N TYR A 192 -15.42 0.54 9.99
CA TYR A 192 -14.35 0.83 9.03
C TYR A 192 -14.89 1.59 7.81
N LEU A 193 -14.02 2.37 7.18
CA LEU A 193 -14.25 2.95 5.86
C LEU A 193 -13.19 2.38 4.91
N HIS A 194 -13.51 2.35 3.62
CA HIS A 194 -12.62 1.82 2.60
C HIS A 194 -12.08 2.94 1.72
N SER A 195 -10.81 2.85 1.32
CA SER A 195 -10.30 3.57 0.15
C SER A 195 -9.99 2.53 -0.90
N PHE A 196 -10.77 2.49 -1.98
CA PHE A 196 -10.61 1.50 -3.04
C PHE A 196 -9.40 1.86 -3.91
N ASP A 197 -8.37 1.01 -3.89
CA ASP A 197 -7.25 1.07 -4.83
C ASP A 197 -7.64 0.32 -6.11
N MET A 198 -7.91 1.08 -7.17
CA MET A 198 -8.13 0.49 -8.48
C MET A 198 -6.74 0.16 -9.05
N LEU A 199 -6.45 -1.14 -9.16
CA LEU A 199 -5.15 -1.75 -9.55
C LEU A 199 -4.55 -1.31 -10.91
N GLY A 200 -5.12 -0.29 -11.56
CA GLY A 200 -4.59 0.29 -12.78
C GLY A 200 -3.39 1.20 -12.51
N GLU A 201 -2.30 0.96 -13.21
CA GLU A 201 -1.09 1.78 -13.21
C GLU A 201 -0.41 1.77 -14.58
N ALA A 202 0.51 2.72 -14.79
CA ALA A 202 1.43 2.76 -15.93
C ALA A 202 0.77 2.52 -17.30
N ALA A 203 -0.20 3.38 -17.66
CA ALA A 203 -0.81 3.35 -18.99
C ALA A 203 0.27 3.38 -20.07
N ARG A 204 0.20 2.47 -21.05
CA ARG A 204 1.17 2.41 -22.15
C ARG A 204 0.64 3.08 -23.41
N THR A 205 -0.68 3.16 -23.54
CA THR A 205 -1.36 3.78 -24.67
C THR A 205 -2.42 4.79 -24.23
N ALA A 206 -2.85 5.66 -25.14
CA ALA A 206 -3.99 6.55 -24.88
C ALA A 206 -5.26 5.74 -24.54
N ARG A 207 -5.46 4.60 -25.22
CA ARG A 207 -6.57 3.68 -24.95
C ARG A 207 -6.53 3.11 -23.53
N ASP A 208 -5.35 2.80 -23.00
CA ASP A 208 -5.21 2.37 -21.60
C ASP A 208 -5.62 3.49 -20.65
N ALA A 209 -5.15 4.72 -20.90
CA ALA A 209 -5.49 5.86 -20.09
C ALA A 209 -7.00 6.16 -20.09
N ASP A 210 -7.66 6.01 -21.24
CA ASP A 210 -9.12 6.19 -21.35
C ASP A 210 -9.90 5.07 -20.65
N ARG A 211 -9.41 3.82 -20.74
CA ARG A 211 -9.96 2.68 -20.01
C ARG A 211 -9.86 2.91 -18.50
N TYR A 212 -8.69 3.29 -17.99
CA TYR A 212 -8.50 3.56 -16.57
C TYR A 212 -9.33 4.74 -16.08
N PHE A 213 -9.38 5.83 -16.86
CA PHE A 213 -10.26 6.96 -16.55
C PHE A 213 -11.72 6.51 -16.39
N THR A 214 -12.22 5.70 -17.33
CA THR A 214 -13.59 5.15 -17.26
C THR A 214 -13.78 4.25 -16.04
N SER A 215 -12.79 3.41 -15.71
CA SER A 215 -12.83 2.58 -14.49
C SER A 215 -12.89 3.41 -13.21
N TYR A 216 -12.09 4.47 -13.09
CA TYR A 216 -12.15 5.39 -11.94
C TYR A 216 -13.48 6.13 -11.87
N ALA A 217 -13.97 6.66 -13.00
CA ALA A 217 -15.25 7.36 -13.08
C ALA A 217 -16.41 6.47 -12.62
N ASN A 218 -16.47 5.23 -13.11
CA ASN A 218 -17.49 4.26 -12.70
C ASN A 218 -17.38 3.90 -11.22
N ALA A 219 -16.15 3.70 -10.72
CA ALA A 219 -15.93 3.40 -9.31
C ALA A 219 -16.38 4.56 -8.41
N ILE A 220 -16.06 5.81 -8.75
CA ILE A 220 -16.52 7.00 -8.02
C ILE A 220 -18.05 7.03 -7.91
N LEU A 221 -18.74 6.80 -9.03
CA LEU A 221 -20.20 6.77 -9.05
C LEU A 221 -20.78 5.60 -8.23
N SER A 222 -20.18 4.40 -8.31
CA SER A 222 -20.63 3.23 -7.55
C SER A 222 -20.41 3.39 -6.04
N ILE A 223 -19.27 3.95 -5.62
CA ILE A 223 -19.00 4.26 -4.19
C ILE A 223 -19.97 5.35 -3.71
N GLY A 224 -20.18 6.39 -4.51
CA GLY A 224 -21.06 7.53 -4.19
C GLY A 224 -22.52 7.16 -3.92
N LYS A 225 -23.03 6.05 -4.45
CA LYS A 225 -24.42 5.59 -4.22
C LYS A 225 -24.77 5.38 -2.74
N LYS A 226 -23.76 5.08 -1.90
CA LYS A 226 -23.93 4.86 -0.46
C LYS A 226 -23.36 6.01 0.39
N ALA A 227 -22.87 7.08 -0.24
CA ALA A 227 -22.23 8.18 0.47
C ALA A 227 -23.26 8.99 1.28
N LYS A 228 -22.91 9.25 2.54
CA LYS A 228 -23.66 10.11 3.45
C LYS A 228 -23.35 11.59 3.13
N PRO A 229 -24.31 12.50 3.31
CA PRO A 229 -24.05 13.93 3.18
C PRO A 229 -23.13 14.44 4.31
N GLY A 230 -22.60 15.65 4.15
CA GLY A 230 -21.74 16.29 5.15
C GLY A 230 -20.26 16.04 4.86
N TRP A 231 -19.49 15.71 5.90
CA TRP A 231 -18.03 15.59 5.78
C TRP A 231 -17.61 14.41 4.88
N PRO A 232 -16.84 14.62 3.78
CA PRO A 232 -16.51 13.55 2.83
C PRO A 232 -15.81 12.35 3.46
N HIS A 233 -14.92 12.57 4.43
CA HIS A 233 -14.17 11.49 5.09
C HIS A 233 -15.00 10.63 6.05
N ALA A 234 -16.29 10.92 6.22
CA ALA A 234 -17.24 9.98 6.83
C ALA A 234 -17.71 8.89 5.84
N ASN A 235 -17.22 8.91 4.60
CA ASN A 235 -17.54 7.97 3.54
C ASN A 235 -16.29 7.22 3.04
N SER A 236 -16.52 6.03 2.49
CA SER A 236 -15.53 5.31 1.70
C SER A 236 -15.15 6.13 0.45
N GLY A 237 -13.89 6.04 0.03
CA GLY A 237 -13.32 6.81 -1.08
C GLY A 237 -12.51 5.97 -2.04
N ILE A 238 -11.68 6.63 -2.86
CA ILE A 238 -10.90 5.99 -3.93
C ILE A 238 -9.46 6.50 -3.93
N SER A 239 -8.53 5.64 -4.34
CA SER A 239 -7.13 6.00 -4.62
C SER A 239 -6.88 5.96 -6.12
N VAL A 240 -6.19 6.97 -6.65
CA VAL A 240 -5.94 7.16 -8.09
C VAL A 240 -4.45 7.31 -8.34
N LYS A 241 -3.94 6.56 -9.31
CA LYS A 241 -2.54 6.62 -9.78
C LYS A 241 -2.45 7.51 -11.01
N LEU A 242 -1.56 8.50 -10.99
CA LEU A 242 -1.41 9.46 -12.09
C LEU A 242 -0.87 8.78 -13.37
N SER A 243 0.02 7.80 -13.22
CA SER A 243 0.55 7.02 -14.33
C SER A 243 -0.53 6.22 -15.08
N ALA A 244 -1.65 5.90 -14.44
CA ALA A 244 -2.78 5.22 -15.09
C ALA A 244 -3.54 6.16 -16.03
N LEU A 245 -3.44 7.47 -15.86
CA LEU A 245 -4.29 8.44 -16.55
C LEU A 245 -3.60 9.16 -17.71
N HIS A 246 -2.30 8.92 -17.93
CA HIS A 246 -1.56 9.49 -19.04
C HIS A 246 -0.39 8.59 -19.47
N PRO A 247 -0.29 8.21 -20.76
CA PRO A 247 0.66 7.20 -21.20
C PRO A 247 2.12 7.65 -21.12
N ARG A 248 2.36 8.96 -21.04
CA ARG A 248 3.70 9.58 -20.97
C ARG A 248 3.82 10.48 -19.73
N TYR A 249 3.40 9.97 -18.58
CA TYR A 249 3.53 10.66 -17.29
C TYR A 249 4.99 10.70 -16.83
N GLU A 250 5.74 11.63 -17.40
CA GLU A 250 7.19 11.78 -17.29
C GLU A 250 7.56 13.27 -17.33
N THR A 251 8.59 13.68 -16.57
CA THR A 251 8.99 15.10 -16.44
C THR A 251 9.34 15.77 -17.76
N VAL A 252 9.95 15.05 -18.70
CA VAL A 252 10.25 15.57 -20.06
C VAL A 252 9.01 15.94 -20.87
N ASN A 253 7.85 15.39 -20.50
CA ASN A 253 6.56 15.64 -21.12
C ASN A 253 5.68 16.59 -20.30
N ARG A 254 6.26 17.37 -19.37
CA ARG A 254 5.53 18.23 -18.42
C ARG A 254 4.42 19.08 -19.06
N THR A 255 4.72 19.78 -20.15
CA THR A 255 3.72 20.63 -20.83
C THR A 255 2.50 19.84 -21.27
N ARG A 256 2.73 18.65 -21.85
CA ARG A 256 1.69 17.74 -22.31
C ARG A 256 0.91 17.16 -21.14
N VAL A 257 1.61 16.73 -20.08
CA VAL A 257 0.99 16.22 -18.84
C VAL A 257 0.08 17.27 -18.22
N LEU A 258 0.51 18.53 -18.11
CA LEU A 258 -0.36 19.58 -17.55
C LEU A 258 -1.55 19.92 -18.45
N ALA A 259 -1.40 19.82 -19.77
CA ALA A 259 -2.49 20.05 -20.71
C ALA A 259 -3.51 18.89 -20.79
N GLU A 260 -3.07 17.65 -20.61
CA GLU A 260 -3.89 16.44 -20.83
C GLU A 260 -4.29 15.73 -19.52
N LEU A 261 -3.35 15.54 -18.59
CA LEU A 261 -3.58 14.80 -17.35
C LEU A 261 -4.29 15.64 -16.29
N ALA A 262 -3.86 16.89 -16.07
CA ALA A 262 -4.45 17.72 -15.01
C ALA A 262 -5.98 17.94 -15.21
N PRO A 263 -6.49 18.18 -16.43
CA PRO A 263 -7.94 18.24 -16.64
C PRO A 263 -8.66 16.91 -16.37
N ARG A 264 -8.06 15.77 -16.73
CA ARG A 264 -8.63 14.43 -16.44
C ARG A 264 -8.75 14.21 -14.93
N VAL A 265 -7.70 14.52 -14.17
CA VAL A 265 -7.72 14.39 -12.70
C VAL A 265 -8.74 15.36 -12.08
N THR A 266 -8.82 16.59 -12.60
CA THR A 266 -9.81 17.58 -12.16
C THR A 266 -11.24 17.08 -12.37
N GLU A 267 -11.50 16.39 -13.48
CA GLU A 267 -12.82 15.83 -13.75
C GLU A 267 -13.18 14.69 -12.79
N LEU A 268 -12.24 13.75 -12.52
CA LEU A 268 -12.45 12.72 -11.50
C LEU A 268 -12.67 13.33 -10.11
N ALA A 269 -11.92 14.37 -9.74
CA ALA A 269 -12.10 15.10 -8.49
C ALA A 269 -13.47 15.79 -8.43
N ARG A 270 -13.95 16.37 -9.53
CA ARG A 270 -15.29 16.96 -9.62
C ARG A 270 -16.39 15.91 -9.44
N MET A 271 -16.21 14.72 -10.03
CA MET A 271 -17.12 13.60 -9.84
C MET A 271 -17.12 13.14 -8.38
N ALA A 272 -15.96 12.99 -7.76
CA ALA A 272 -15.82 12.61 -6.35
C ALA A 272 -16.46 13.64 -5.40
N LYS A 273 -16.28 14.93 -5.68
CA LYS A 273 -16.99 16.03 -5.01
C LYS A 273 -18.50 15.89 -5.13
N GLY A 274 -19.01 15.68 -6.36
CA GLY A 274 -20.45 15.51 -6.60
C GLY A 274 -21.04 14.28 -5.89
N ALA A 275 -20.24 13.23 -5.72
CA ALA A 275 -20.57 12.02 -4.98
C ALA A 275 -20.34 12.12 -3.45
N ASN A 276 -19.77 13.23 -2.95
CA ASN A 276 -19.36 13.44 -1.57
C ASN A 276 -18.43 12.35 -0.99
N ILE A 277 -17.47 11.88 -1.78
CA ILE A 277 -16.48 10.88 -1.36
C ILE A 277 -15.06 11.46 -1.39
N PRO A 278 -14.12 10.94 -0.59
CA PRO A 278 -12.72 11.32 -0.69
C PRO A 278 -12.03 10.67 -1.89
N LEU A 279 -11.10 11.39 -2.52
CA LEU A 279 -10.25 10.90 -3.61
C LEU A 279 -8.80 11.24 -3.28
N ALA A 280 -7.95 10.22 -3.18
CA ALA A 280 -6.53 10.38 -2.91
C ALA A 280 -5.70 10.13 -4.17
N ILE A 281 -4.70 10.99 -4.42
CA ILE A 281 -3.67 10.76 -5.43
C ILE A 281 -2.53 9.97 -4.82
N ASP A 282 -2.31 8.76 -5.32
CA ASP A 282 -1.22 7.89 -4.88
C ASP A 282 0.15 8.45 -5.28
N ALA A 283 1.14 8.19 -4.43
CA ALA A 283 2.53 8.53 -4.68
C ALA A 283 3.24 7.34 -5.34
N GLU A 284 3.86 7.61 -6.47
CA GLU A 284 4.55 6.64 -7.31
C GLU A 284 6.09 6.79 -7.14
N GLU A 285 6.87 6.64 -8.21
CA GLU A 285 8.33 6.75 -8.19
C GLU A 285 8.84 8.16 -7.86
N ALA A 286 10.07 8.23 -7.35
CA ALA A 286 10.69 9.44 -6.84
C ALA A 286 10.90 10.55 -7.89
N ASP A 287 11.12 10.18 -9.15
CA ASP A 287 11.33 11.09 -10.27
C ASP A 287 10.04 11.82 -10.71
N ARG A 288 8.89 11.21 -10.43
CA ARG A 288 7.54 11.74 -10.70
C ARG A 288 7.05 12.72 -9.63
N LEU A 289 7.65 12.75 -8.44
CA LEU A 289 7.19 13.61 -7.34
C LEU A 289 7.05 15.08 -7.74
N ASP A 290 8.04 15.66 -8.41
CA ASP A 290 7.98 17.09 -8.74
C ASP A 290 6.90 17.39 -9.78
N LEU A 291 6.71 16.48 -10.74
CA LEU A 291 5.64 16.58 -11.74
C LEU A 291 4.26 16.33 -11.12
N SER A 292 4.14 15.41 -10.16
CA SER A 292 2.88 15.16 -9.44
C SER A 292 2.43 16.40 -8.69
N LEU A 293 3.34 17.13 -8.04
CA LEU A 293 3.03 18.38 -7.34
C LEU A 293 2.54 19.47 -8.30
N ASP A 294 3.04 19.54 -9.54
CA ASP A 294 2.50 20.46 -10.55
C ASP A 294 1.06 20.11 -10.95
N VAL A 295 0.78 18.82 -11.14
CA VAL A 295 -0.58 18.34 -11.44
C VAL A 295 -1.51 18.62 -10.26
N ILE A 296 -1.08 18.35 -9.03
CA ILE A 296 -1.83 18.58 -7.80
C ILE A 296 -2.14 20.07 -7.60
N GLU A 297 -1.17 20.96 -7.80
CA GLU A 297 -1.39 22.41 -7.72
C GLU A 297 -2.40 22.89 -8.77
N ALA A 298 -2.31 22.41 -10.01
CA ALA A 298 -3.27 22.73 -11.05
C ALA A 298 -4.70 22.24 -10.73
N VAL A 299 -4.83 21.02 -10.19
CA VAL A 299 -6.13 20.44 -9.80
C VAL A 299 -6.74 21.20 -8.61
N LEU A 300 -5.96 21.42 -7.54
CA LEU A 300 -6.44 22.13 -6.35
C LEU A 300 -6.84 23.58 -6.64
N ALA A 301 -6.17 24.23 -7.60
CA ALA A 301 -6.49 25.59 -8.03
C ALA A 301 -7.85 25.68 -8.76
N ALA A 302 -8.41 24.56 -9.22
CA ALA A 302 -9.68 24.56 -9.94
C ALA A 302 -10.83 25.13 -9.05
N PRO A 303 -11.55 26.17 -9.52
CA PRO A 303 -12.68 26.74 -8.77
C PRO A 303 -13.82 25.73 -8.56
N SER A 304 -13.97 24.78 -9.48
CA SER A 304 -14.97 23.71 -9.40
C SER A 304 -14.84 22.84 -8.15
N LEU A 305 -13.65 22.79 -7.53
CA LEU A 305 -13.40 22.00 -6.32
C LEU A 305 -13.61 22.79 -5.02
N ALA A 306 -13.99 24.08 -5.07
CA ALA A 306 -14.13 24.91 -3.86
C ALA A 306 -15.20 24.35 -2.91
N GLY A 307 -14.97 24.41 -1.59
CA GLY A 307 -15.89 23.90 -0.58
C GLY A 307 -15.99 22.37 -0.51
N TRP A 308 -15.00 21.63 -1.04
CA TRP A 308 -14.89 20.19 -0.89
C TRP A 308 -13.57 19.81 -0.24
N ASP A 309 -13.68 19.15 0.91
CA ASP A 309 -12.54 18.78 1.76
C ASP A 309 -12.05 17.34 1.51
N GLY A 310 -12.47 16.70 0.40
CA GLY A 310 -12.20 15.30 0.12
C GLY A 310 -10.99 15.02 -0.77
N PHE A 311 -10.26 16.04 -1.24
CA PHE A 311 -9.08 15.83 -2.07
C PHE A 311 -7.89 15.42 -1.19
N GLY A 312 -7.26 14.29 -1.52
CA GLY A 312 -6.18 13.68 -0.77
C GLY A 312 -4.90 13.52 -1.57
N ILE A 313 -3.76 13.53 -0.87
CA ILE A 313 -2.43 13.30 -1.45
C ILE A 313 -1.67 12.29 -0.60
N VAL A 314 -1.05 11.30 -1.22
CA VAL A 314 -0.13 10.38 -0.53
C VAL A 314 1.27 10.97 -0.46
N VAL A 315 1.93 10.87 0.70
CA VAL A 315 3.32 11.31 0.91
C VAL A 315 4.14 10.13 1.48
N GLN A 316 5.28 9.85 0.86
CA GLN A 316 6.12 8.70 1.21
C GLN A 316 7.27 9.13 2.15
N ALA A 317 7.22 8.70 3.40
CA ALA A 317 8.20 9.07 4.44
C ALA A 317 9.61 8.51 4.21
N TYR A 318 9.78 7.48 3.37
CA TYR A 318 11.10 6.97 2.97
C TYR A 318 11.89 7.94 2.09
N SER A 319 11.25 9.00 1.58
CA SER A 319 11.83 10.02 0.71
C SER A 319 12.45 11.10 1.57
N ARG A 320 13.68 11.51 1.23
CA ARG A 320 14.39 12.60 1.94
C ARG A 320 13.66 13.94 1.85
N ARG A 321 12.75 14.04 0.89
CA ARG A 321 11.94 15.22 0.56
C ARG A 321 10.63 15.31 1.35
N ALA A 322 10.21 14.24 2.04
CA ALA A 322 8.89 14.15 2.66
C ALA A 322 8.54 15.32 3.59
N PRO A 323 9.42 15.78 4.52
CA PRO A 323 9.11 16.92 5.37
C PRO A 323 8.82 18.21 4.57
N ALA A 324 9.62 18.47 3.53
CA ALA A 324 9.47 19.65 2.68
C ALA A 324 8.23 19.57 1.77
N VAL A 325 7.83 18.35 1.37
CA VAL A 325 6.56 18.14 0.65
C VAL A 325 5.38 18.52 1.54
N LEU A 326 5.40 18.15 2.83
CA LEU A 326 4.36 18.55 3.77
C LEU A 326 4.26 20.07 3.93
N ASP A 327 5.39 20.77 4.01
CA ASP A 327 5.42 22.24 4.02
C ASP A 327 4.78 22.84 2.77
N PHE A 328 5.12 22.33 1.59
CA PHE A 328 4.50 22.77 0.34
C PHE A 328 3.00 22.51 0.29
N LEU A 329 2.53 21.33 0.72
CA LEU A 329 1.12 21.00 0.69
C LEU A 329 0.31 21.85 1.69
N HIS A 330 0.84 22.13 2.87
CA HIS A 330 0.20 23.01 3.85
C HIS A 330 0.11 24.44 3.33
N ASP A 331 1.21 24.99 2.77
CA ASP A 331 1.22 26.29 2.12
C ASP A 331 0.22 26.38 0.96
N LEU A 332 0.23 25.37 0.08
CA LEU A 332 -0.67 25.31 -1.07
C LEU A 332 -2.13 25.30 -0.64
N ALA A 333 -2.48 24.48 0.36
CA ALA A 333 -3.83 24.43 0.91
C ALA A 333 -4.23 25.78 1.53
N ALA A 334 -3.32 26.45 2.26
CA ALA A 334 -3.58 27.77 2.82
C ALA A 334 -3.79 28.85 1.74
N ARG A 335 -2.92 28.90 0.72
CA ARG A 335 -3.00 29.88 -0.38
C ARG A 335 -4.25 29.74 -1.23
N LEU A 336 -4.71 28.51 -1.45
CA LEU A 336 -5.89 28.22 -2.26
C LEU A 336 -7.18 28.15 -1.43
N ASP A 337 -7.09 28.43 -0.13
CA ASP A 337 -8.17 28.27 0.86
C ASP A 337 -8.87 26.92 0.77
N ARG A 338 -8.07 25.84 0.78
CA ARG A 338 -8.54 24.46 0.72
C ARG A 338 -8.27 23.73 2.02
N ARG A 339 -9.02 22.65 2.22
CA ARG A 339 -8.66 21.59 3.14
C ARG A 339 -8.42 20.33 2.32
N ILE A 340 -7.34 19.64 2.65
CA ILE A 340 -6.93 18.42 1.97
C ILE A 340 -6.71 17.32 3.00
N SER A 341 -6.70 16.07 2.56
CA SER A 341 -6.16 14.97 3.35
C SER A 341 -4.75 14.64 2.92
N VAL A 342 -3.92 14.20 3.86
CA VAL A 342 -2.59 13.67 3.54
C VAL A 342 -2.46 12.27 4.13
N ARG A 343 -2.30 11.29 3.24
CA ARG A 343 -1.97 9.92 3.61
C ARG A 343 -0.47 9.77 3.71
N LEU A 344 0.03 9.65 4.93
CA LEU A 344 1.44 9.36 5.18
C LEU A 344 1.67 7.84 5.10
N VAL A 345 2.49 7.42 4.15
CA VAL A 345 2.97 6.04 3.98
C VAL A 345 4.48 5.99 4.18
N LYS A 346 5.07 4.80 4.30
CA LYS A 346 6.53 4.66 4.24
C LYS A 346 7.01 4.84 2.79
N GLY A 347 6.59 3.95 1.90
CA GLY A 347 6.94 3.93 0.49
C GLY A 347 6.94 2.50 -0.03
N ALA A 348 6.68 2.31 -1.33
CA ALA A 348 6.51 0.99 -1.95
C ALA A 348 7.54 0.67 -3.05
N TYR A 349 8.40 1.62 -3.42
CA TYR A 349 9.29 1.51 -4.58
C TYR A 349 10.78 1.43 -4.18
N TRP A 350 11.11 1.11 -2.92
CA TRP A 350 12.46 1.32 -2.37
C TRP A 350 13.57 0.67 -3.20
N ASP A 351 13.46 -0.62 -3.51
CA ASP A 351 14.47 -1.35 -4.30
C ASP A 351 14.64 -0.79 -5.71
N SER A 352 13.53 -0.37 -6.33
CA SER A 352 13.54 0.29 -7.64
C SER A 352 14.26 1.63 -7.57
N GLU A 353 14.05 2.43 -6.53
CA GLU A 353 14.76 3.72 -6.36
C GLU A 353 16.26 3.54 -6.16
N ILE A 354 16.68 2.52 -5.40
CA ILE A 354 18.09 2.17 -5.24
C ILE A 354 18.69 1.79 -6.60
N LYS A 355 18.03 0.89 -7.33
CA LYS A 355 18.47 0.43 -8.65
C LYS A 355 18.56 1.58 -9.66
N LEU A 356 17.53 2.41 -9.75
CA LEU A 356 17.47 3.52 -10.71
C LEU A 356 18.58 4.54 -10.44
N ALA A 357 18.79 4.93 -9.18
CA ALA A 357 19.86 5.87 -8.82
C ALA A 357 21.25 5.33 -9.20
N GLN A 358 21.50 4.03 -8.98
CA GLN A 358 22.77 3.40 -9.34
C GLN A 358 22.97 3.31 -10.86
N VAL A 359 21.97 2.83 -11.59
CA VAL A 359 22.04 2.69 -13.06
C VAL A 359 22.19 4.05 -13.74
N SER A 360 21.54 5.08 -13.21
CA SER A 360 21.65 6.45 -13.71
C SER A 360 22.90 7.19 -13.24
N GLY A 361 23.72 6.58 -12.36
CA GLY A 361 24.93 7.20 -11.84
C GLY A 361 24.70 8.50 -11.07
N LEU A 362 23.60 8.59 -10.31
CA LEU A 362 23.27 9.79 -9.54
C LEU A 362 24.18 9.95 -8.32
N ASP A 363 24.34 11.20 -7.87
CA ASP A 363 25.19 11.55 -6.70
C ASP A 363 24.66 11.02 -5.36
N GLY A 364 23.42 10.53 -5.32
CA GLY A 364 22.81 9.97 -4.12
C GLY A 364 21.42 9.39 -4.37
N TYR A 365 20.85 8.80 -3.33
CA TYR A 365 19.53 8.18 -3.38
C TYR A 365 18.43 9.18 -3.01
N PRO A 366 17.28 9.21 -3.70
CA PRO A 366 16.13 10.02 -3.32
C PRO A 366 15.43 9.53 -2.04
N VAL A 367 15.77 8.31 -1.60
CA VAL A 367 15.23 7.63 -0.44
C VAL A 367 16.31 7.40 0.63
N PHE A 368 15.87 7.10 1.84
CA PHE A 368 16.74 6.62 2.92
C PHE A 368 17.21 5.21 2.64
N THR A 369 18.45 4.90 3.02
CA THR A 369 19.07 3.58 2.78
C THR A 369 18.93 2.63 3.95
N ARG A 370 18.50 3.13 5.12
CA ARG A 370 18.19 2.34 6.30
C ARG A 370 16.72 2.41 6.65
N LYS A 371 16.15 1.27 7.02
CA LYS A 371 14.74 1.16 7.38
C LYS A 371 14.43 1.99 8.63
N GLU A 372 15.34 2.01 9.61
CA GLU A 372 15.22 2.80 10.84
C GLU A 372 15.14 4.30 10.54
N THR A 373 15.87 4.79 9.54
CA THR A 373 15.79 6.19 9.09
C THR A 373 14.41 6.49 8.48
N THR A 374 13.83 5.55 7.73
CA THR A 374 12.45 5.68 7.23
C THR A 374 11.44 5.72 8.38
N ASP A 375 11.62 4.90 9.42
CA ASP A 375 10.75 4.92 10.59
C ASP A 375 10.84 6.25 11.36
N LEU A 376 12.06 6.77 11.55
CA LEU A 376 12.31 8.10 12.12
C LEU A 376 11.62 9.19 11.30
N SER A 377 11.82 9.17 9.98
CA SER A 377 11.20 10.12 9.05
C SER A 377 9.68 10.07 9.11
N TYR A 378 9.09 8.87 9.18
CA TYR A 378 7.65 8.70 9.30
C TYR A 378 7.11 9.35 10.57
N LEU A 379 7.75 9.12 11.72
CA LEU A 379 7.31 9.72 12.99
C LEU A 379 7.50 11.25 13.01
N ALA A 380 8.61 11.75 12.46
CA ALA A 380 8.86 13.19 12.34
C ALA A 380 7.83 13.87 11.42
N CYS A 381 7.52 13.26 10.27
CA CYS A 381 6.46 13.72 9.37
C CYS A 381 5.08 13.65 10.03
N ALA A 382 4.80 12.60 10.80
CA ALA A 382 3.55 12.48 11.53
C ALA A 382 3.38 13.59 12.58
N ARG A 383 4.42 13.89 13.35
CA ARG A 383 4.44 15.03 14.26
C ARG A 383 4.17 16.36 13.55
N LYS A 384 4.79 16.56 12.39
CA LYS A 384 4.57 17.75 11.57
C LYS A 384 3.12 17.86 11.11
N LEU A 385 2.54 16.76 10.61
CA LEU A 385 1.14 16.70 10.19
C LEU A 385 0.15 16.98 11.34
N LEU A 386 0.44 16.52 12.55
CA LEU A 386 -0.35 16.82 13.74
C LEU A 386 -0.37 18.32 14.08
N GLY A 387 0.66 19.07 13.67
CA GLY A 387 0.69 20.54 13.76
C GLY A 387 0.06 21.28 12.59
N MET A 388 -0.46 20.58 11.58
CA MET A 388 -0.99 21.13 10.32
C MET A 388 -2.50 20.90 10.15
N THR A 389 -3.20 20.57 11.24
CA THR A 389 -4.61 20.13 11.22
C THR A 389 -5.63 21.23 10.92
N ASP A 390 -5.19 22.49 10.82
CA ASP A 390 -6.00 23.62 10.37
C ASP A 390 -6.36 23.52 8.88
N ARG A 391 -5.48 22.91 8.08
CA ARG A 391 -5.63 22.72 6.63
C ARG A 391 -5.55 21.27 6.16
N ILE A 392 -4.89 20.40 6.92
CA ILE A 392 -4.62 19.02 6.51
C ILE A 392 -5.31 18.05 7.47
N TYR A 393 -6.12 17.14 6.92
CA TYR A 393 -6.61 15.96 7.65
C TYR A 393 -5.57 14.82 7.54
N PRO A 394 -4.85 14.46 8.63
CA PRO A 394 -3.79 13.46 8.57
C PRO A 394 -4.34 12.04 8.58
N GLN A 395 -3.85 11.22 7.65
CA GLN A 395 -4.18 9.79 7.55
C GLN A 395 -2.90 8.97 7.64
N PHE A 396 -2.76 8.14 8.67
CA PHE A 396 -1.53 7.38 8.96
C PHE A 396 -1.65 5.93 8.51
N ALA A 397 -1.15 5.64 7.31
CA ALA A 397 -1.16 4.29 6.74
C ALA A 397 0.04 3.47 7.23
N THR A 398 -0.21 2.50 8.11
CA THR A 398 0.84 1.66 8.69
C THR A 398 0.29 0.37 9.33
N HIS A 399 1.09 -0.69 9.27
CA HIS A 399 0.87 -1.95 10.00
C HIS A 399 1.84 -2.13 11.17
N ASN A 400 2.65 -1.12 11.47
CA ASN A 400 3.67 -1.19 12.52
C ASN A 400 3.09 -0.71 13.86
N ALA A 401 2.98 -1.64 14.82
CA ALA A 401 2.43 -1.37 16.16
C ALA A 401 3.18 -0.26 16.92
N HIS A 402 4.50 -0.16 16.75
CA HIS A 402 5.29 0.91 17.37
C HIS A 402 4.95 2.27 16.75
N THR A 403 4.81 2.33 15.42
CA THR A 403 4.39 3.56 14.72
C THR A 403 3.00 4.01 15.18
N VAL A 404 2.04 3.08 15.28
CA VAL A 404 0.68 3.38 15.79
C VAL A 404 0.74 3.92 17.23
N ALA A 405 1.45 3.25 18.12
CA ALA A 405 1.59 3.68 19.51
C ALA A 405 2.24 5.07 19.65
N ALA A 406 3.27 5.34 18.85
CA ALA A 406 3.97 6.62 18.85
C ALA A 406 3.05 7.76 18.39
N ILE A 407 2.29 7.55 17.31
CA ILE A 407 1.37 8.57 16.78
C ILE A 407 0.23 8.81 17.76
N ALA A 408 -0.36 7.75 18.32
CA ALA A 408 -1.40 7.88 19.34
C ALA A 408 -0.90 8.65 20.57
N ALA A 409 0.36 8.46 20.97
CA ALA A 409 0.96 9.23 22.05
C ALA A 409 1.19 10.71 21.69
N MET A 410 1.56 11.02 20.44
CA MET A 410 1.79 12.39 19.98
C MET A 410 0.51 13.19 19.70
N ALA A 411 -0.53 12.52 19.20
CA ALA A 411 -1.76 13.19 18.75
C ALA A 411 -2.62 13.72 19.91
N GLY A 412 -2.59 13.05 21.07
CA GLY A 412 -3.53 13.31 22.16
C GLY A 412 -4.95 12.80 21.84
N GLN A 413 -5.89 12.98 22.76
CA GLN A 413 -7.23 12.36 22.68
C GLN A 413 -8.18 13.06 21.69
N ASP A 414 -8.01 14.36 21.45
CA ASP A 414 -8.95 15.16 20.65
C ASP A 414 -8.53 15.34 19.18
N ALA A 415 -7.39 14.77 18.78
CA ALA A 415 -6.88 14.92 17.43
C ALA A 415 -7.77 14.20 16.40
N ARG A 416 -8.22 14.94 15.39
CA ARG A 416 -8.94 14.39 14.24
C ARG A 416 -7.96 13.79 13.25
N ILE A 417 -7.63 12.53 13.48
CA ILE A 417 -6.75 11.72 12.63
C ILE A 417 -7.43 10.40 12.29
N GLU A 418 -6.95 9.72 11.27
CA GLU A 418 -7.28 8.31 11.04
C GLU A 418 -6.03 7.47 10.83
N PHE A 419 -6.15 6.20 11.19
CA PHE A 419 -5.19 5.17 10.79
C PHE A 419 -5.75 4.41 9.59
N GLN A 420 -4.86 3.98 8.71
CA GLN A 420 -5.21 3.19 7.53
C GLN A 420 -4.36 1.92 7.47
N ARG A 421 -4.95 0.88 6.87
CA ARG A 421 -4.30 -0.40 6.60
C ARG A 421 -4.74 -0.92 5.23
N LEU A 422 -3.91 -1.76 4.64
CA LEU A 422 -4.32 -2.60 3.52
C LEU A 422 -5.35 -3.66 3.96
N HIS A 423 -6.27 -4.02 3.07
CA HIS A 423 -7.11 -5.20 3.27
C HIS A 423 -6.25 -6.46 3.37
N GLY A 424 -6.65 -7.42 4.20
CA GLY A 424 -5.92 -8.66 4.42
C GLY A 424 -4.63 -8.53 5.26
N MET A 425 -4.28 -7.32 5.73
CA MET A 425 -3.08 -7.08 6.55
C MET A 425 -3.35 -6.13 7.72
N GLY A 426 -2.87 -6.50 8.92
CA GLY A 426 -2.89 -5.63 10.10
C GLY A 426 -4.27 -5.44 10.74
N GLU A 427 -5.22 -6.34 10.48
CA GLU A 427 -6.57 -6.32 11.07
C GLU A 427 -6.53 -6.35 12.59
N ALA A 428 -5.81 -7.33 13.14
CA ALA A 428 -5.66 -7.47 14.59
C ALA A 428 -5.08 -6.22 15.24
N LEU A 429 -4.10 -5.56 14.61
CA LEU A 429 -3.53 -4.33 15.15
C LEU A 429 -4.57 -3.21 15.22
N HIS A 430 -5.30 -2.97 14.13
CA HIS A 430 -6.24 -1.85 14.04
C HIS A 430 -7.49 -2.08 14.88
N ASP A 431 -7.96 -3.31 15.01
CA ASP A 431 -9.06 -3.66 15.93
C ASP A 431 -8.72 -3.38 17.39
N ILE A 432 -7.50 -3.68 17.81
CA ILE A 432 -7.04 -3.50 19.21
C ILE A 432 -6.64 -2.05 19.50
N SER A 433 -6.37 -1.26 18.46
CA SER A 433 -5.90 0.14 18.58
C SER A 433 -7.02 1.17 18.47
N ARG A 434 -8.23 0.75 18.10
CA ARG A 434 -9.46 1.53 18.26
C ARG A 434 -9.84 1.63 19.73
#